data_AF-A0A2H0DLR4-F1
#
_entry.id   AF-A0A2H0DLR4-F1
#
_cell.length_a   1.000
_cell.length_b   1.000
_cell.length_c   1.000
_cell.angle_alpha   90.00
_cell.angle_beta   90.00
_cell.angle_gamma   90.00
#
_symmetry.space_group_name_H-M   'P 1'
#
loop_
_entity.id
_entity.type
_entity.pdbx_description
1 polymer ?
#
loop_
_entity_poly.entity_id
_entity_poly.type
_entity_poly.pdbx_seq_one_letter_code
_entity_poly.pdbx_strand_id
1 'polypeptide(L)'
;MRSLRPRSSELVRPQDAPSARPTLRRDAHLPGRGGPAGRLQGCGKVKQEKLDWLADNPFVTKRFAFFVGRRCRTMTIRDVAEETRLDWKTIKALDCEYMREQLRRAGKPRPGVIGIDEISIRKGRVYRMVVSDLERHRPIWFGGKDRSEESMDAFYKELGPTKSKKIRLIWTKSSIPQSDFHAIFQVRPWRI
;
A
#
# COMPACT_ATOMS: atom_id res chain seq x y z
N MET A 1 23.40 -46.69 -11.00
CA MET A 1 23.46 -45.65 -12.05
C MET A 1 23.25 -44.28 -11.40
N ARG A 2 24.29 -43.44 -11.41
CA ARG A 2 24.35 -42.15 -10.69
C ARG A 2 23.62 -41.04 -11.47
N SER A 3 22.78 -40.26 -10.79
CA SER A 3 22.07 -39.12 -11.37
C SER A 3 23.04 -37.97 -11.67
N LEU A 4 23.05 -37.51 -12.92
CA LEU A 4 23.74 -36.29 -13.34
C LEU A 4 22.82 -35.08 -13.09
N ARG A 5 23.00 -34.38 -11.97
CA ARG A 5 22.57 -32.98 -11.84
C ARG A 5 23.76 -32.09 -12.19
N PRO A 6 23.62 -31.06 -13.06
CA PRO A 6 24.70 -30.13 -13.32
C PRO A 6 24.98 -29.25 -12.10
N ARG A 7 26.27 -28.92 -11.91
CA ARG A 7 26.81 -28.08 -10.82
C ARG A 7 26.40 -26.62 -11.00
N SER A 8 26.10 -25.97 -9.89
CA SER A 8 25.55 -24.62 -9.72
C SER A 8 26.53 -23.46 -10.01
N SER A 9 27.37 -23.56 -11.05
CA SER A 9 28.40 -22.53 -11.36
C SER A 9 28.32 -21.91 -12.76
N GLU A 10 27.29 -22.19 -13.57
CA GLU A 10 27.10 -21.58 -14.91
C GLU A 10 25.78 -20.80 -15.02
N LEU A 11 25.53 -19.88 -14.09
CA LEU A 11 24.58 -18.79 -14.33
C LEU A 11 25.38 -17.53 -14.66
N VAL A 12 25.62 -17.35 -15.96
CA VAL A 12 26.16 -16.12 -16.55
C VAL A 12 25.24 -14.96 -16.14
N ARG A 13 25.78 -14.00 -15.37
CA ARG A 13 25.12 -12.73 -15.09
C ARG A 13 25.28 -11.83 -16.32
N PRO A 14 24.21 -11.24 -16.88
CA PRO A 14 24.38 -10.16 -17.84
C PRO A 14 24.89 -8.92 -17.08
N GLN A 15 26.17 -8.61 -17.24
CA GLN A 15 26.70 -7.28 -16.97
C GLN A 15 26.53 -6.42 -18.23
N ASP A 16 26.09 -5.19 -17.99
CA ASP A 16 26.25 -3.98 -18.80
C ASP A 16 25.45 -3.82 -20.09
N ALA A 17 24.31 -3.11 -19.98
CA ALA A 17 23.82 -2.23 -21.02
C ALA A 17 23.93 -0.77 -20.54
N PRO A 18 24.62 0.14 -21.28
CA PRO A 18 24.74 1.53 -20.88
C PRO A 18 23.44 2.25 -21.25
N SER A 19 22.54 2.43 -20.29
CA SER A 19 21.44 3.40 -20.47
C SER A 19 21.88 4.75 -19.94
N ALA A 20 22.39 5.59 -20.85
CA ALA A 20 22.52 7.02 -20.61
C ALA A 20 21.11 7.56 -20.28
N ARG A 21 20.87 7.87 -19.00
CA ARG A 21 19.60 8.43 -18.51
C ARG A 21 19.65 9.94 -18.67
N PRO A 22 18.60 10.59 -19.22
CA PRO A 22 18.35 11.98 -18.89
C PRO A 22 18.02 12.01 -17.40
N THR A 23 18.84 12.71 -16.62
CA THR A 23 18.58 13.03 -15.23
C THR A 23 17.36 13.95 -15.17
N LEU A 24 16.16 13.36 -15.09
CA LEU A 24 14.97 14.07 -14.65
C LEU A 24 15.24 14.50 -13.20
N ARG A 25 15.54 15.79 -13.05
CA ARG A 25 15.88 16.44 -11.79
C ARG A 25 14.92 16.02 -10.69
N ARG A 26 15.54 15.68 -9.56
CA ARG A 26 14.94 15.64 -8.24
C ARG A 26 14.21 16.96 -8.01
N ASP A 27 12.94 16.88 -7.64
CA ASP A 27 12.38 17.55 -6.47
C ASP A 27 11.02 16.96 -6.14
N ALA A 28 10.99 16.26 -5.01
CA ALA A 28 9.79 15.67 -4.44
C ALA A 28 9.00 16.78 -3.73
N HIS A 29 8.19 17.49 -4.51
CA HIS A 29 7.00 18.17 -4.01
C HIS A 29 5.96 18.06 -5.12
N LEU A 30 4.90 17.26 -4.93
CA LEU A 30 3.82 17.11 -5.91
C LEU A 30 2.64 17.99 -5.49
N PRO A 31 2.58 19.28 -5.87
CA PRO A 31 1.33 20.01 -5.82
C PRO A 31 0.46 19.53 -6.99
N GLY A 32 -0.84 19.36 -6.69
CA GLY A 32 -1.77 18.63 -7.55
C GLY A 32 -2.12 19.28 -8.88
N ARG A 33 -2.72 18.43 -9.73
CA ARG A 33 -3.40 18.71 -11.02
C ARG A 33 -2.66 19.72 -11.89
N GLY A 34 -1.83 19.23 -12.80
CA GLY A 34 -1.32 20.02 -13.92
C GLY A 34 -1.01 19.08 -15.08
N GLY A 35 -1.41 19.44 -16.29
CA GLY A 35 -1.15 18.71 -17.54
C GLY A 35 0.12 19.16 -18.25
N PRO A 36 0.21 19.09 -19.59
CA PRO A 36 1.42 19.53 -20.29
C PRO A 36 1.65 21.03 -20.09
N ALA A 37 2.92 21.40 -19.92
CA ALA A 37 3.31 22.77 -19.63
C ALA A 37 3.61 23.53 -20.94
N GLY A 38 2.75 24.47 -21.29
CA GLY A 38 2.90 25.33 -22.47
C GLY A 38 3.61 26.64 -22.12
N ARG A 39 4.47 27.12 -23.02
CA ARG A 39 5.07 28.47 -22.93
C ARG A 39 4.10 29.48 -23.54
N LEU A 40 3.60 30.43 -22.75
CA LEU A 40 2.80 31.53 -23.28
C LEU A 40 3.71 32.55 -24.01
N GLN A 41 3.39 32.83 -25.27
CA GLN A 41 4.06 33.90 -26.01
C GLN A 41 3.69 35.26 -25.38
N GLY A 42 4.70 36.05 -25.02
CA GLY A 42 4.54 37.40 -24.44
C GLY A 42 4.91 37.56 -22.96
N CYS A 43 4.93 36.50 -22.14
CA CYS A 43 5.32 36.62 -20.72
C CYS A 43 6.45 35.69 -20.26
N GLY A 44 6.97 34.82 -21.13
CA GLY A 44 8.09 33.91 -20.82
C GLY A 44 7.80 32.84 -19.77
N LYS A 45 6.62 32.85 -19.16
CA LYS A 45 6.20 31.91 -18.10
C LYS A 45 5.68 30.61 -18.71
N VAL A 46 6.13 29.51 -18.14
CA VAL A 46 5.59 28.17 -18.41
C VAL A 46 4.34 27.98 -17.56
N LYS A 47 3.18 27.74 -18.19
CA LYS A 47 1.93 27.42 -17.51
C LYS A 47 1.54 25.98 -17.76
N GLN A 48 1.03 25.33 -16.73
CA GLN A 48 0.61 23.95 -16.78
C GLN A 48 -0.93 23.89 -16.87
N GLU A 49 -1.47 23.42 -17.99
CA GLU A 49 -2.93 23.36 -18.20
C GLU A 49 -3.55 22.24 -17.36
N LYS A 50 -4.57 22.52 -16.56
CA LYS A 50 -5.23 21.48 -15.75
C LYS A 50 -6.30 20.79 -16.59
N LEU A 51 -6.05 19.53 -16.96
CA LEU A 51 -7.02 18.72 -17.70
C LEU A 51 -7.64 17.66 -16.79
N ASP A 52 -8.97 17.60 -16.73
CA ASP A 52 -9.69 16.73 -15.80
C ASP A 52 -9.54 15.23 -16.08
N TRP A 53 -9.05 14.85 -17.26
CA TRP A 53 -8.82 13.45 -17.65
C TRP A 53 -7.39 12.97 -17.38
N LEU A 54 -6.49 13.86 -16.94
CA LEU A 54 -5.14 13.49 -16.52
C LEU A 54 -5.13 12.92 -15.11
N ALA A 55 -4.20 11.99 -14.88
CA ALA A 55 -3.93 11.44 -13.57
C ALA A 55 -3.31 12.51 -12.65
N ASP A 56 -3.18 12.22 -11.37
CA ASP A 56 -2.51 13.15 -10.43
C ASP A 56 -1.02 13.35 -10.79
N ASN A 57 -0.44 12.40 -11.54
CA ASN A 57 0.81 12.58 -12.25
C ASN A 57 0.56 13.29 -13.60
N PRO A 58 1.19 14.46 -13.86
CA PRO A 58 0.94 15.29 -15.04
C PRO A 58 1.04 14.62 -16.41
N PHE A 59 1.81 13.54 -16.49
CA PHE A 59 2.27 12.99 -17.76
C PHE A 59 1.44 11.82 -18.27
N VAL A 60 0.40 11.41 -17.54
CA VAL A 60 -0.38 10.21 -17.87
C VAL A 60 -1.89 10.44 -17.68
N THR A 61 -2.68 9.69 -18.45
CA THR A 61 -4.15 9.78 -18.37
C THR A 61 -4.68 8.97 -17.19
N LYS A 62 -5.84 9.35 -16.65
CA LYS A 62 -6.55 8.53 -15.63
C LYS A 62 -6.78 7.10 -16.13
N ARG A 63 -7.21 6.95 -17.39
CA ARG A 63 -7.46 5.63 -18.00
C ARG A 63 -6.21 4.75 -17.97
N PHE A 64 -5.05 5.32 -18.26
CA PHE A 64 -3.78 4.61 -18.19
C PHE A 64 -3.36 4.29 -16.75
N ALA A 65 -3.56 5.21 -15.81
CA ALA A 65 -3.34 4.94 -14.38
C ALA A 65 -4.20 3.76 -13.87
N PHE A 66 -5.47 3.71 -14.27
CA PHE A 66 -6.36 2.58 -13.96
C PHE A 66 -5.89 1.26 -14.58
N PHE A 67 -5.39 1.29 -15.81
CA PHE A 67 -4.81 0.11 -16.47
C PHE A 67 -3.60 -0.41 -15.70
N VAL A 68 -2.64 0.46 -15.37
CA VAL A 68 -1.44 0.11 -14.59
C VAL A 68 -1.82 -0.45 -13.22
N GLY A 69 -2.69 0.23 -12.47
CA GLY A 69 -3.11 -0.24 -11.15
C GLY A 69 -3.84 -1.58 -11.17
N ARG A 70 -4.61 -1.88 -12.22
CA ARG A 70 -5.21 -3.21 -12.41
C ARG A 70 -4.15 -4.29 -12.66
N ARG A 71 -3.12 -4.01 -13.46
CA ARG A 71 -2.01 -4.97 -13.71
C ARG A 71 -1.21 -5.24 -12.44
N CYS A 72 -0.93 -4.22 -11.63
CA CYS A 72 -0.23 -4.36 -10.34
C CYS A 72 -0.96 -5.24 -9.31
N ARG A 73 -2.26 -5.56 -9.50
CA ARG A 73 -2.97 -6.53 -8.63
C ARG A 73 -2.55 -7.97 -8.88
N THR A 74 -2.08 -8.29 -10.07
CA THR A 74 -1.78 -9.66 -10.51
C THR A 74 -0.31 -9.86 -10.88
N MET A 75 0.46 -8.77 -11.00
CA MET A 75 1.86 -8.77 -11.43
C MET A 75 2.71 -7.91 -10.50
N THR A 76 4.02 -8.14 -10.50
CA THR A 76 4.93 -7.30 -9.71
C THR A 76 5.07 -5.91 -10.35
N ILE A 77 5.35 -4.89 -9.52
CA ILE A 77 5.65 -3.53 -10.00
C ILE A 77 6.78 -3.53 -11.05
N ARG A 78 7.75 -4.44 -10.90
CA ARG A 78 8.86 -4.59 -11.83
C ARG A 78 8.39 -5.10 -13.20
N ASP A 79 7.60 -6.17 -13.24
CA ASP A 79 7.13 -6.74 -14.50
C ASP A 79 6.24 -5.73 -15.25
N VAL A 80 5.40 -4.99 -14.51
CA VAL A 80 4.57 -3.92 -15.09
C VAL A 80 5.43 -2.76 -15.62
N ALA A 81 6.52 -2.42 -14.93
CA ALA A 81 7.48 -1.41 -15.40
C ALA A 81 8.18 -1.85 -16.69
N GLU A 82 8.57 -3.12 -16.78
CA GLU A 82 9.18 -3.70 -17.98
C GLU A 82 8.18 -3.74 -19.16
N GLU A 83 6.93 -4.17 -18.91
CA GLU A 83 5.85 -4.20 -19.91
C GLU A 83 5.51 -2.81 -20.46
N THR A 84 5.39 -1.83 -19.58
CA THR A 84 4.96 -0.47 -19.96
C THR A 84 6.12 0.46 -20.33
N ARG A 85 7.37 0.00 -20.15
CA ARG A 85 8.61 0.78 -20.35
C ARG A 85 8.65 2.07 -19.52
N LEU A 86 8.11 2.03 -18.30
CA LEU A 86 8.12 3.15 -17.36
C LEU A 86 9.06 2.88 -16.19
N ASP A 87 9.62 3.95 -15.60
CA ASP A 87 10.38 3.80 -14.35
C ASP A 87 9.49 3.25 -13.24
N TRP A 88 10.04 2.35 -12.44
CA TRP A 88 9.31 1.66 -11.37
C TRP A 88 8.69 2.64 -10.34
N LYS A 89 9.27 3.84 -10.14
CA LYS A 89 8.69 4.86 -9.25
C LYS A 89 7.41 5.43 -9.84
N THR A 90 7.35 5.59 -11.16
CA THR A 90 6.14 6.01 -11.87
C THR A 90 5.06 4.96 -11.70
N ILE A 91 5.38 3.68 -11.93
CA ILE A 91 4.43 2.57 -11.72
C ILE A 91 3.92 2.55 -10.28
N LYS A 92 4.82 2.67 -9.29
CA LYS A 92 4.43 2.74 -7.88
C LYS A 92 3.48 3.91 -7.60
N ALA A 93 3.74 5.09 -8.17
CA ALA A 93 2.88 6.25 -7.98
C ALA A 93 1.47 6.03 -8.56
N LEU A 94 1.38 5.44 -9.75
CA LEU A 94 0.11 5.11 -10.41
C LEU A 94 -0.66 4.03 -9.65
N ASP A 95 0.03 3.02 -9.14
CA ASP A 95 -0.56 1.98 -8.30
C ASP A 95 -1.12 2.58 -6.99
N CYS A 96 -0.39 3.49 -6.35
CA CYS A 96 -0.89 4.21 -5.18
C CYS A 96 -2.12 5.06 -5.49
N GLU A 97 -2.17 5.75 -6.63
CA GLU A 97 -3.36 6.50 -7.07
C GLU A 97 -4.56 5.58 -7.28
N TYR A 98 -4.34 4.44 -7.94
CA TYR A 98 -5.36 3.41 -8.12
C TYR A 98 -5.87 2.86 -6.77
N MET A 99 -4.97 2.54 -5.84
CA MET A 99 -5.31 2.04 -4.50
C MET A 99 -6.10 3.07 -3.69
N ARG A 100 -5.77 4.37 -3.76
CA ARG A 100 -6.54 5.43 -3.09
C ARG A 100 -7.99 5.44 -3.56
N GLU A 101 -8.23 5.27 -4.86
CA GLU A 101 -9.59 5.19 -5.38
C GLU A 101 -10.30 3.91 -4.90
N GLN A 102 -9.59 2.78 -4.77
CA GLN A 102 -10.17 1.56 -4.18
C GLN A 102 -10.58 1.80 -2.72
N LEU A 103 -9.72 2.45 -1.92
CA LEU A 103 -10.01 2.79 -0.53
C LEU A 103 -11.21 3.74 -0.42
N ARG A 104 -11.30 4.74 -1.30
CA ARG A 104 -12.45 5.67 -1.35
C ARG A 104 -13.75 4.92 -1.63
N ARG A 105 -13.74 3.95 -2.55
CA ARG A 105 -14.92 3.14 -2.92
C ARG A 105 -15.28 2.09 -1.88
N ALA A 106 -14.31 1.56 -1.13
CA ALA A 106 -14.52 0.48 -0.16
C ALA A 106 -15.44 0.88 1.02
N GLY A 107 -15.62 2.18 1.26
CA GLY A 107 -16.50 2.71 2.30
C GLY A 107 -16.04 2.39 3.73
N LYS A 108 -16.78 2.90 4.72
CA LYS A 108 -16.40 2.75 6.14
C LYS A 108 -16.52 1.28 6.59
N PRO A 109 -15.51 0.72 7.28
CA PRO A 109 -15.58 -0.65 7.79
C PRO A 109 -16.65 -0.79 8.88
N ARG A 110 -17.27 -1.99 8.91
CA ARG A 110 -18.26 -2.44 9.90
C ARG A 110 -18.03 -3.93 10.19
N PRO A 111 -16.89 -4.29 10.82
CA PRO A 111 -16.51 -5.68 11.01
C PRO A 111 -17.35 -6.35 12.10
N GLY A 112 -17.80 -7.59 11.87
CA GLY A 112 -18.31 -8.47 12.93
C GLY A 112 -17.23 -9.40 13.47
N VAL A 113 -16.31 -9.84 12.60
CA VAL A 113 -15.16 -10.66 12.97
C VAL A 113 -13.87 -9.97 12.51
N ILE A 114 -12.92 -9.80 13.44
CA ILE A 114 -11.63 -9.20 13.11
C ILE A 114 -10.47 -10.19 13.27
N GLY A 115 -9.46 -10.02 12.42
CA GLY A 115 -8.18 -10.72 12.48
C GLY A 115 -7.09 -9.72 12.81
N ILE A 116 -6.29 -10.00 13.82
CA ILE A 116 -5.15 -9.16 14.24
C ILE A 116 -3.86 -9.89 13.86
N ASP A 117 -3.05 -9.21 13.07
CA ASP A 117 -1.75 -9.70 12.61
C ASP A 117 -0.64 -8.67 12.86
N GLU A 118 0.60 -9.15 12.89
CA GLU A 118 1.79 -8.34 13.12
C GLU A 118 2.71 -8.38 11.90
N ILE A 119 2.99 -7.22 11.31
CA ILE A 119 3.91 -7.13 10.18
C ILE A 119 5.19 -6.42 10.58
N SER A 120 6.33 -6.98 10.16
CA SER A 120 7.63 -6.31 10.25
C SER A 120 7.81 -5.37 9.06
N ILE A 121 7.86 -4.06 9.29
CA ILE A 121 8.02 -3.06 8.22
C ILE A 121 9.44 -3.11 7.64
N ARG A 122 10.43 -3.28 8.51
CA ARG A 122 11.85 -3.24 8.14
C ARG A 122 12.67 -4.11 9.08
N LYS A 123 13.85 -4.48 8.61
CA LYS A 123 14.87 -5.15 9.44
C LYS A 123 15.09 -4.35 10.73
N GLY A 124 15.29 -5.06 11.84
CA GLY A 124 15.43 -4.47 13.17
C GLY A 124 14.15 -4.47 14.01
N ARG A 125 13.21 -5.40 13.75
CA ARG A 125 12.06 -5.67 14.62
C ARG A 125 11.13 -4.45 14.81
N VAL A 126 10.95 -3.66 13.75
CA VAL A 126 9.93 -2.60 13.75
C VAL A 126 8.63 -3.19 13.25
N TYR A 127 7.71 -3.38 14.19
CA TYR A 127 6.44 -4.03 13.94
C TYR A 127 5.31 -3.03 13.82
N ARG A 128 4.26 -3.42 13.11
CA ARG A 128 2.97 -2.73 13.08
C ARG A 128 1.85 -3.74 13.16
N MET A 129 0.76 -3.32 13.76
CA MET A 129 -0.45 -4.10 13.82
C MET A 129 -1.30 -3.85 12.58
N VAL A 130 -1.81 -4.95 12.04
CA VAL A 130 -2.78 -4.96 10.96
C VAL A 130 -4.07 -5.57 11.50
N VAL A 131 -5.17 -4.83 11.41
CA VAL A 131 -6.49 -5.38 11.71
C VAL A 131 -7.23 -5.57 10.40
N SER A 132 -7.76 -6.76 10.19
CA SER A 132 -8.54 -7.15 9.02
C SER A 132 -9.96 -7.52 9.40
N ASP A 133 -10.94 -7.15 8.57
CA ASP A 133 -12.29 -7.69 8.62
C ASP A 133 -12.25 -9.07 7.96
N LEU A 134 -12.45 -10.13 8.75
CA LEU A 134 -12.36 -11.50 8.27
C LEU A 134 -13.58 -11.93 7.46
N GLU A 135 -14.74 -11.27 7.66
CA GLU A 135 -15.95 -11.55 6.90
C GLU A 135 -15.87 -10.92 5.50
N ARG A 136 -15.25 -9.73 5.39
CA ARG A 136 -15.04 -9.03 4.11
C ARG A 136 -13.68 -9.28 3.48
N HIS A 137 -12.86 -10.12 4.09
CA HIS A 137 -11.50 -10.46 3.65
C HIS A 137 -10.66 -9.24 3.27
N ARG A 138 -10.70 -8.18 4.07
CA ARG A 138 -9.97 -6.93 3.77
C ARG A 138 -9.29 -6.33 4.99
N PRO A 139 -8.08 -5.77 4.84
CA PRO A 139 -7.49 -4.96 5.90
C PRO A 139 -8.35 -3.72 6.13
N ILE A 140 -8.60 -3.41 7.40
CA ILE A 140 -9.42 -2.26 7.81
C ILE A 140 -8.63 -1.24 8.61
N TRP A 141 -7.49 -1.62 9.18
CA TRP A 141 -6.64 -0.73 9.93
C TRP A 141 -5.18 -1.15 9.86
N PHE A 142 -4.31 -0.14 9.81
CA PHE A 142 -2.87 -0.29 9.80
C PHE A 142 -2.25 0.74 10.73
N GLY A 143 -1.67 0.30 11.84
CA GLY A 143 -1.21 1.23 12.84
C GLY A 143 -0.51 0.60 14.03
N GLY A 144 -0.48 1.36 15.13
CA GLY A 144 0.24 0.98 16.33
C GLY A 144 1.74 1.17 16.22
N LYS A 145 2.45 1.02 17.34
CA LYS A 145 3.93 0.93 17.36
C LYS A 145 4.40 -0.52 17.50
N ASP A 146 3.51 -1.40 17.95
CA ASP A 146 3.77 -2.75 18.45
C ASP A 146 2.44 -3.41 18.88
N ARG A 147 2.50 -4.61 19.46
CA ARG A 147 1.38 -5.35 20.06
C ARG A 147 1.01 -4.81 21.45
N SER A 148 0.85 -3.50 21.57
CA SER A 148 0.48 -2.83 22.81
C SER A 148 -1.03 -2.61 22.92
N GLU A 149 -1.51 -2.49 24.15
CA GLU A 149 -2.90 -2.11 24.45
C GLU A 149 -3.20 -0.72 23.86
N GLU A 150 -2.26 0.21 23.95
CA GLU A 150 -2.39 1.56 23.39
C GLU A 150 -2.59 1.56 21.87
N SER A 151 -1.97 0.61 21.17
CA SER A 151 -2.15 0.44 19.73
C SER A 151 -3.55 -0.10 19.40
N MET A 152 -4.11 -0.98 20.23
CA MET A 152 -5.48 -1.47 20.09
C MET A 152 -6.53 -0.41 20.46
N ASP A 153 -6.27 0.40 21.49
CA ASP A 153 -7.12 1.53 21.86
C ASP A 153 -7.23 2.55 20.72
N ALA A 154 -6.13 2.83 20.02
CA ALA A 154 -6.13 3.69 18.86
C ALA A 154 -7.07 3.15 17.76
N PHE A 155 -7.03 1.84 17.50
CA PHE A 155 -7.94 1.19 16.56
C PHE A 155 -9.41 1.34 17.00
N TYR A 156 -9.74 1.02 18.26
CA TYR A 156 -11.13 1.11 18.73
C TYR A 156 -11.65 2.54 18.76
N LYS A 157 -10.79 3.52 19.08
CA LYS A 157 -11.11 4.95 19.03
C LYS A 157 -11.45 5.40 17.61
N GLU A 158 -10.69 4.95 16.61
CA GLU A 158 -10.95 5.27 15.20
C GLU A 158 -12.21 4.57 14.66
N LEU A 159 -12.42 3.31 15.06
CA LEU A 159 -13.58 2.52 14.64
C LEU A 159 -14.89 3.09 15.20
N GLY A 160 -14.83 3.57 16.44
CA GLY A 160 -15.92 4.20 17.17
C GLY A 160 -16.83 3.20 17.91
N PRO A 161 -17.48 3.67 18.99
CA PRO A 161 -18.12 2.82 20.00
C PRO A 161 -19.23 1.92 19.44
N THR A 162 -20.06 2.46 18.55
CA THR A 162 -21.21 1.73 17.97
C THR A 162 -20.78 0.52 17.14
N LYS A 163 -19.63 0.63 16.46
CA LYS A 163 -19.13 -0.45 15.59
C LYS A 163 -18.30 -1.45 16.37
N SER A 164 -17.51 -0.97 17.34
CA SER A 164 -16.74 -1.83 18.24
C SER A 164 -17.64 -2.83 18.97
N LYS A 165 -18.82 -2.40 19.44
CA LYS A 165 -19.83 -3.27 20.08
C LYS A 165 -20.37 -4.39 19.18
N LYS A 166 -20.23 -4.28 17.86
CA LYS A 166 -20.69 -5.29 16.90
C LYS A 166 -19.63 -6.35 16.61
N ILE A 167 -18.40 -6.15 17.08
CA ILE A 167 -17.35 -7.16 16.98
C ILE A 167 -17.69 -8.27 17.96
N ARG A 168 -17.90 -9.47 17.42
CA ARG A 168 -18.31 -10.65 18.19
C ARG A 168 -17.21 -11.70 18.30
N LEU A 169 -16.20 -11.64 17.43
CA LEU A 169 -15.08 -12.57 17.43
C LEU A 169 -13.80 -11.85 17.00
N ILE A 170 -12.72 -12.18 17.69
CA ILE A 170 -11.38 -11.69 17.40
C ILE A 170 -10.50 -12.91 17.22
N TRP A 171 -9.81 -12.96 16.09
CA TRP A 171 -8.84 -14.00 15.80
C TRP A 171 -7.46 -13.40 15.76
N THR A 172 -6.51 -14.06 16.40
CA THR A 172 -5.09 -13.68 16.35
C THR A 172 -4.27 -14.96 16.22
N LYS A 173 -3.17 -14.89 15.47
CA LYS A 173 -2.19 -15.98 15.40
C LYS A 173 -1.48 -16.05 16.76
N SER A 174 -2.00 -16.89 17.64
CA SER A 174 -1.51 -17.00 19.01
C SER A 174 -0.42 -18.05 19.14
N SER A 175 0.75 -17.63 19.61
CA SER A 175 1.57 -18.41 20.55
C SER A 175 1.39 -17.88 21.99
N ILE A 176 0.24 -17.27 22.30
CA ILE A 176 -0.19 -16.87 23.64
C ILE A 176 -1.22 -17.89 24.18
N PRO A 177 -1.06 -18.39 25.42
CA PRO A 177 -2.03 -19.27 26.06
C PRO A 177 -3.41 -18.61 26.21
N GLN A 178 -4.47 -19.42 26.13
CA GLN A 178 -5.87 -19.02 26.22
C GLN A 178 -6.21 -18.21 27.51
N SER A 179 -5.38 -18.31 28.56
CA SER A 179 -5.57 -17.62 29.86
C SER A 179 -5.39 -16.11 29.77
N ASP A 180 -4.47 -15.62 28.92
CA ASP A 180 -4.17 -14.18 28.83
C ASP A 180 -5.16 -13.45 27.92
N PHE A 181 -5.91 -14.18 27.10
CA PHE A 181 -7.04 -13.64 26.33
C PHE A 181 -8.15 -13.14 27.23
N HIS A 182 -8.47 -13.88 28.31
CA HIS A 182 -9.47 -13.41 29.26
C HIS A 182 -9.00 -12.14 29.99
N ALA A 183 -7.71 -12.01 30.31
CA ALA A 183 -7.20 -10.81 30.97
C ALA A 183 -7.25 -9.55 30.07
N ILE A 184 -6.84 -9.63 28.80
CA ILE A 184 -6.86 -8.48 27.89
C ILE A 184 -8.30 -8.09 27.49
N PHE A 185 -9.23 -9.04 27.43
CA PHE A 185 -10.63 -8.79 27.03
C PHE A 185 -11.63 -8.66 28.18
N GLN A 186 -11.29 -9.04 29.43
CA GLN A 186 -12.07 -8.72 30.63
C GLN A 186 -11.65 -7.39 31.27
N VAL A 187 -10.50 -6.82 30.92
CA VAL A 187 -10.16 -5.45 31.30
C VAL A 187 -10.93 -4.50 30.38
N ARG A 188 -12.17 -4.24 30.81
CA ARG A 188 -13.03 -3.09 30.49
C ARG A 188 -13.80 -3.13 29.16
N PRO A 189 -15.00 -3.73 29.17
CA PRO A 189 -15.99 -3.58 28.11
C PRO A 189 -16.55 -2.15 27.96
N TRP A 190 -16.17 -1.19 28.84
CA TRP A 190 -16.70 0.17 28.89
C TRP A 190 -15.67 1.18 29.44
N ARG A 191 -14.91 1.82 28.55
CA ARG A 191 -14.53 3.24 28.67
C ARG A 191 -14.69 3.89 27.31
N ILE A 192 -15.95 4.10 26.98
CA ILE A 192 -16.43 5.19 26.12
C ILE A 192 -17.02 6.21 27.10
#